data_AF-A0A1Q8TH18-F1
#
_entry.id   AF-A0A1Q8TH18-F1
#
_cell.length_a   1.000
_cell.length_b   1.000
_cell.length_c   1.000
_cell.angle_alpha   90.00
_cell.angle_beta   90.00
_cell.angle_gamma   90.00
#
_symmetry.space_group_name_H-M   'P 1'
#
loop_
_entity.id
_entity.type
_entity.pdbx_description
1 polymer ?
#
loop_
_entity_poly.entity_id
_entity_poly.type
_entity_poly.pdbx_seq_one_letter_code
_entity_poly.pdbx_strand_id
1 'polypeptide(L)'
;MKVLVAVKRVIDYNVKIRVKPDHSDVDLTNVKMAMNPFCEIAVEEAVRLKEKGVASEVVAVTIGPKAAQEQLRTALALGADRAIHVETDDKVESLTAAKLLKRVVDDEQPGLTILGKQSIDTDNNQTGQMLAALAGMGQGTFASEVQVEGDEV
;
A
#
# COMPACT_ATOMS: atom_id res chain seq x y z
N MET A 1 1.33 13.69 13.53
CA MET A 1 1.72 12.26 13.67
C MET A 1 2.42 11.74 12.43
N LYS A 2 3.18 10.63 12.52
CA LYS A 2 3.70 9.91 11.34
C LYS A 2 2.59 9.04 10.73
N VAL A 3 2.45 9.06 9.40
CA VAL A 3 1.50 8.23 8.65
C VAL A 3 2.28 7.23 7.78
N LEU A 4 1.96 5.94 7.89
CA LEU A 4 2.51 4.89 7.03
C LEU A 4 1.50 4.55 5.93
N VAL A 5 1.93 4.52 4.67
CA VAL A 5 1.07 4.20 3.53
C VAL A 5 1.62 3.02 2.76
N ALA A 6 0.86 1.93 2.66
CA ALA A 6 1.27 0.78 1.85
C ALA A 6 0.81 0.92 0.39
N VAL A 7 1.77 0.85 -0.53
CA VAL A 7 1.53 0.87 -1.98
C VAL A 7 1.91 -0.46 -2.61
N LYS A 8 1.20 -0.86 -3.67
CA LYS A 8 1.47 -2.10 -4.41
C LYS A 8 1.64 -1.82 -5.90
N ARG A 9 2.63 -2.48 -6.50
CA ARG A 9 2.82 -2.56 -7.95
C ARG A 9 1.91 -3.64 -8.53
N VAL A 10 1.08 -3.27 -9.50
CA VAL A 10 0.12 -4.17 -10.16
C VAL A 10 0.11 -3.93 -11.67
N ILE A 11 -0.59 -4.77 -12.42
CA ILE A 11 -0.87 -4.51 -13.84
C ILE A 11 -1.75 -3.25 -13.96
N ASP A 12 -1.44 -2.35 -14.90
CA ASP A 12 -2.26 -1.17 -15.15
C ASP A 12 -3.71 -1.58 -15.44
N TYR A 13 -4.68 -0.92 -14.80
CA TYR A 13 -6.09 -1.29 -14.85
C TYR A 13 -6.72 -1.18 -16.26
N ASN A 14 -6.07 -0.48 -17.19
CA ASN A 14 -6.49 -0.41 -18.60
C ASN A 14 -5.96 -1.57 -19.45
N VAL A 15 -5.06 -2.39 -18.92
CA VAL A 15 -4.47 -3.53 -19.65
C VAL A 15 -5.42 -4.72 -19.61
N LYS A 16 -5.74 -5.24 -20.79
CA LYS A 16 -6.42 -6.54 -20.91
C LYS A 16 -5.46 -7.68 -20.62
N ILE A 17 -5.59 -8.29 -19.45
CA ILE A 17 -4.78 -9.43 -19.01
C ILE A 17 -4.95 -10.66 -19.91
N ARG A 18 -3.89 -11.45 -20.03
CA ARG A 18 -3.86 -12.71 -20.75
C ARG A 18 -3.35 -13.80 -19.83
N VAL A 19 -3.94 -14.99 -19.90
CA VAL A 19 -3.45 -16.16 -19.17
C VAL A 19 -2.37 -16.83 -20.01
N LYS A 20 -1.31 -17.34 -19.38
CA LYS A 20 -0.27 -18.11 -20.05
C LYS A 20 -0.88 -19.37 -20.71
N PRO A 21 -0.31 -19.86 -21.83
CA PRO A 21 -0.82 -21.07 -22.50
C PRO A 21 -0.81 -22.33 -21.63
N ASP A 22 0.04 -22.38 -20.61
CA ASP A 22 0.16 -23.50 -19.67
C ASP A 22 -0.78 -23.38 -18.46
N HIS A 23 -1.61 -22.34 -18.40
CA HIS A 23 -2.53 -22.04 -17.30
C HIS A 23 -1.86 -21.84 -15.92
N SER A 24 -0.55 -21.56 -15.87
CA SER A 24 0.19 -21.39 -14.61
C SER A 24 -0.04 -20.04 -13.95
N ASP A 25 -0.18 -18.97 -14.73
CA ASP A 25 -0.34 -17.60 -14.24
C ASP A 25 -0.79 -16.63 -15.36
N VAL A 26 -0.93 -15.35 -15.03
CA VAL A 26 -1.06 -14.26 -15.99
C VAL A 26 0.27 -14.02 -16.72
N ASP A 27 0.19 -13.72 -18.01
CA ASP A 27 1.34 -13.31 -18.82
C ASP A 27 1.68 -11.85 -18.54
N LEU A 28 2.85 -11.63 -17.93
CA LEU A 28 3.38 -10.31 -17.59
C LEU A 28 4.34 -9.76 -18.67
N THR A 29 4.55 -10.49 -19.76
CA THR A 29 5.50 -10.11 -20.81
C THR A 29 5.05 -8.82 -21.49
N ASN A 30 5.89 -7.79 -21.46
CA ASN A 30 5.61 -6.46 -22.03
C ASN A 30 4.32 -5.80 -21.50
N VAL A 31 3.90 -6.15 -20.28
CA VAL A 31 2.74 -5.56 -19.63
C VAL A 31 3.14 -4.29 -18.90
N LYS A 32 2.36 -3.22 -19.10
CA LYS A 32 2.50 -1.99 -18.32
C LYS A 32 2.06 -2.24 -16.88
N MET A 33 2.94 -1.88 -15.95
CA MET A 33 2.69 -1.99 -14.51
C MET A 33 2.51 -0.58 -13.93
N ALA A 34 1.70 -0.46 -12.88
CA ALA A 34 1.32 0.81 -12.27
C ALA A 34 1.18 0.67 -10.76
N MET A 35 0.98 1.81 -10.08
CA MET A 35 0.50 1.79 -8.70
C MET A 35 -0.95 1.31 -8.69
N ASN A 36 -1.30 0.48 -7.72
CA ASN A 36 -2.68 0.06 -7.52
C ASN A 36 -3.57 1.30 -7.28
N PRO A 37 -4.73 1.45 -7.96
CA PRO A 37 -5.55 2.66 -7.85
C PRO A 37 -5.97 2.99 -6.42
N PHE A 38 -6.30 1.98 -5.60
CA PHE A 38 -6.64 2.22 -4.19
C PHE A 38 -5.45 2.67 -3.34
N CYS A 39 -4.22 2.34 -3.76
CA CYS A 39 -3.02 2.83 -3.12
C CYS A 39 -2.75 4.30 -3.47
N GLU A 40 -3.08 4.75 -4.69
CA GLU A 40 -2.98 6.18 -5.05
C GLU A 40 -3.89 7.03 -4.17
N ILE A 41 -5.13 6.56 -3.93
CA ILE A 41 -6.08 7.21 -3.01
C ILE A 41 -5.52 7.26 -1.58
N ALA A 42 -4.89 6.18 -1.11
CA ALA A 42 -4.28 6.13 0.22
C ALA A 42 -3.10 7.11 0.37
N VAL A 43 -2.28 7.26 -0.68
CA VAL A 43 -1.19 8.25 -0.71
C VAL A 43 -1.76 9.66 -0.68
N GLU A 44 -2.75 9.96 -1.52
CA GLU A 44 -3.42 11.26 -1.57
C GLU A 44 -3.99 11.66 -0.20
N GLU A 45 -4.71 10.76 0.48
CA GLU A 45 -5.29 11.08 1.78
C GLU A 45 -4.20 11.35 2.84
N ALA A 46 -3.12 10.57 2.85
CA ALA A 46 -2.00 10.83 3.75
C ALA A 46 -1.33 12.19 3.49
N VAL A 47 -1.19 12.57 2.22
CA VAL A 47 -0.66 13.88 1.83
C VAL A 47 -1.60 15.00 2.26
N ARG A 48 -2.92 14.85 2.09
CA ARG A 48 -3.91 15.83 2.60
C ARG A 48 -3.84 16.00 4.11
N LEU A 49 -3.70 14.91 4.87
CA LEU A 49 -3.50 15.00 6.32
C LEU A 49 -2.23 15.78 6.67
N LYS A 50 -1.17 15.65 5.87
CA LYS A 50 0.06 16.44 6.04
C LYS A 50 -0.15 17.91 5.70
N GLU A 51 -0.82 18.23 4.60
CA GLU A 51 -1.15 19.60 4.21
C GLU A 51 -2.05 20.31 5.23
N LYS A 52 -2.95 19.58 5.90
CA LYS A 52 -3.77 20.07 7.03
C LYS A 52 -2.98 20.23 8.34
N GLY A 53 -1.70 19.84 8.39
CA GLY A 53 -0.87 19.88 9.59
C GLY A 53 -1.14 18.76 10.59
N VAL A 54 -1.97 17.77 10.24
CA VAL A 54 -2.28 16.60 11.08
C VAL A 54 -1.15 15.58 11.04
N ALA A 55 -0.63 15.30 9.84
CA ALA A 55 0.54 14.47 9.65
C ALA A 55 1.83 15.32 9.58
N SER A 56 2.87 14.86 10.26
CA SER A 56 4.20 15.50 10.25
C SER A 56 5.16 14.82 9.26
N GLU A 57 4.88 13.57 8.90
CA GLU A 57 5.68 12.76 7.98
C GLU A 57 4.78 11.70 7.34
N VAL A 58 4.93 11.48 6.04
CA VAL A 58 4.29 10.42 5.28
C VAL A 58 5.36 9.44 4.77
N VAL A 59 5.27 8.18 5.18
CA VAL A 59 6.20 7.11 4.82
C VAL A 59 5.51 6.13 3.90
N ALA A 60 5.95 6.05 2.65
CA ALA A 60 5.44 5.06 1.71
C ALA A 60 6.18 3.72 1.87
N VAL A 61 5.48 2.59 1.86
CA VAL A 61 6.08 1.25 1.92
C VAL A 61 5.56 0.37 0.79
N THR A 62 6.46 -0.39 0.17
CA THR A 62 6.10 -1.45 -0.80
C THR A 62 6.83 -2.74 -0.46
N ILE A 63 6.22 -3.87 -0.83
CA ILE A 63 6.80 -5.20 -0.72
C ILE A 63 6.75 -5.84 -2.10
N GLY A 64 7.89 -6.28 -2.61
CA GLY A 64 7.96 -6.95 -3.92
C GLY A 64 9.29 -6.71 -4.64
N PRO A 65 9.34 -6.98 -5.95
CA PRO A 65 10.60 -7.04 -6.68
C PRO A 65 11.25 -5.67 -6.79
N LYS A 66 12.53 -5.63 -7.17
CA LYS A 66 13.28 -4.39 -7.40
C LYS A 66 12.54 -3.34 -8.24
N ALA A 67 11.77 -3.79 -9.23
CA ALA A 67 10.96 -2.92 -10.10
C ALA A 67 9.86 -2.12 -9.35
N ALA A 68 9.43 -2.56 -8.16
CA ALA A 68 8.45 -1.84 -7.34
C ALA A 68 8.96 -0.50 -6.80
N GLN A 69 10.27 -0.21 -6.91
CA GLN A 69 10.84 1.10 -6.62
C GLN A 69 10.23 2.22 -7.48
N GLU A 70 9.75 1.91 -8.69
CA GLU A 70 9.07 2.89 -9.53
C GLU A 70 7.81 3.45 -8.84
N GLN A 71 6.98 2.57 -8.26
CA GLN A 71 5.77 3.00 -7.54
C GLN A 71 6.11 3.78 -6.26
N LEU A 72 7.21 3.46 -5.59
CA LEU A 72 7.69 4.29 -4.48
C LEU A 72 8.10 5.69 -4.96
N ARG A 73 8.81 5.81 -6.09
CA ARG A 73 9.15 7.13 -6.66
C ARG A 73 7.90 7.94 -7.02
N THR A 74 6.86 7.28 -7.51
CA THR A 74 5.55 7.94 -7.72
C THR A 74 4.96 8.44 -6.40
N ALA A 75 4.95 7.63 -5.34
CA ALA A 75 4.45 8.06 -4.03
C ALA A 75 5.26 9.25 -3.46
N LEU A 76 6.58 9.24 -3.62
CA LEU A 76 7.45 10.37 -3.25
C LEU A 76 7.13 11.63 -4.06
N ALA A 77 6.94 11.49 -5.38
CA ALA A 77 6.60 12.60 -6.25
C ALA A 77 5.22 13.22 -5.92
N LEU A 78 4.29 12.43 -5.38
CA LEU A 78 2.98 12.89 -4.92
C LEU A 78 3.01 13.57 -3.55
N GLY A 79 4.09 13.45 -2.78
CA GLY A 79 4.25 14.18 -1.50
C GLY A 79 4.61 13.32 -0.29
N ALA A 80 4.82 12.01 -0.46
CA ALA A 80 5.43 11.20 0.59
C ALA A 80 6.86 11.68 0.89
N ASP A 81 7.25 11.72 2.17
CA ASP A 81 8.54 12.25 2.61
C ASP A 81 9.69 11.27 2.37
N ARG A 82 9.43 9.98 2.58
CA ARG A 82 10.38 8.90 2.33
C ARG A 82 9.70 7.58 2.00
N ALA A 83 10.50 6.64 1.52
CA ALA A 83 10.05 5.33 1.08
C ALA A 83 10.83 4.20 1.74
N ILE A 84 10.14 3.10 2.02
CA ILE A 84 10.71 1.83 2.47
C ILE A 84 10.38 0.76 1.43
N HIS A 85 11.41 0.06 0.97
CA HIS A 85 11.25 -1.08 0.07
C HIS A 85 11.65 -2.36 0.79
N VAL A 86 10.66 -3.22 1.05
CA VAL A 86 10.92 -4.61 1.43
C VAL A 86 11.09 -5.42 0.16
N GLU A 87 12.32 -5.53 -0.32
CA GLU A 87 12.65 -6.19 -1.59
C GLU A 87 12.54 -7.71 -1.49
N THR A 88 11.78 -8.32 -2.40
CA THR A 88 11.69 -9.77 -2.57
C THR A 88 11.21 -10.12 -3.97
N ASP A 89 11.74 -11.19 -4.55
CA ASP A 89 11.23 -11.75 -5.80
C ASP A 89 10.16 -12.84 -5.56
N ASP A 90 9.88 -13.18 -4.30
CA ASP A 90 8.86 -14.15 -3.93
C ASP A 90 7.44 -13.60 -4.14
N LYS A 91 6.51 -14.51 -4.41
CA LYS A 91 5.08 -14.16 -4.43
C LYS A 91 4.61 -13.82 -3.02
N VAL A 92 4.10 -12.60 -2.84
CA VAL A 92 3.64 -12.09 -1.55
C VAL A 92 2.12 -12.24 -1.43
N GLU A 93 1.68 -13.13 -0.55
CA GLU A 93 0.28 -13.28 -0.17
C GLU A 93 -0.13 -12.29 0.93
N SER A 94 -1.44 -12.09 1.12
CA SER A 94 -1.98 -11.11 2.07
C SER A 94 -1.47 -11.28 3.50
N LEU A 95 -1.37 -12.52 4.00
CA LEU A 95 -0.83 -12.78 5.34
C LEU A 95 0.66 -12.44 5.45
N THR A 96 1.45 -12.77 4.43
CA THR A 96 2.88 -12.46 4.38
C THR A 96 3.09 -10.95 4.31
N ALA A 97 2.33 -10.25 3.45
CA ALA A 97 2.34 -8.79 3.39
C ALA A 97 1.99 -8.17 4.76
N ALA A 98 0.93 -8.65 5.42
CA ALA A 98 0.52 -8.14 6.72
C ALA A 98 1.59 -8.35 7.80
N LYS A 99 2.26 -9.51 7.83
CA LYS A 99 3.37 -9.78 8.78
C LYS A 99 4.58 -8.88 8.55
N LEU A 100 4.97 -8.67 7.28
CA LEU A 100 6.07 -7.79 6.92
C LEU A 100 5.74 -6.32 7.24
N LEU A 101 4.53 -5.88 6.89
CA LEU A 101 4.05 -4.54 7.25
C LEU A 101 3.97 -4.36 8.76
N LYS A 102 3.57 -5.38 9.53
CA LYS A 102 3.57 -5.33 10.99
C LYS A 102 4.97 -5.04 11.53
N ARG A 103 6.02 -5.66 10.95
CA ARG A 103 7.39 -5.33 11.33
C ARG A 103 7.77 -3.88 11.02
N VAL A 104 7.36 -3.37 9.85
CA VAL A 104 7.57 -1.96 9.49
C VAL A 104 6.81 -1.04 10.46
N VAL A 105 5.58 -1.38 10.85
CA VAL A 105 4.80 -0.63 11.86
C VAL A 105 5.52 -0.65 13.21
N ASP A 106 6.08 -1.78 13.65
CA ASP A 106 6.86 -1.86 14.89
C ASP A 106 8.10 -0.96 14.86
N ASP A 107 8.81 -0.92 13.74
CA ASP A 107 10.05 -0.15 13.61
C ASP A 107 9.75 1.35 13.43
N GLU A 108 8.68 1.69 12.70
CA GLU A 108 8.32 3.06 12.35
C GLU A 108 7.42 3.75 13.36
N GLN A 109 6.65 2.99 14.15
CA GLN A 109 5.70 3.51 15.13
C GLN A 109 4.79 4.62 14.55
N PRO A 110 4.09 4.39 13.42
CA PRO A 110 3.18 5.38 12.86
C PRO A 110 1.96 5.57 13.77
N GLY A 111 1.44 6.81 13.82
CA GLY A 111 0.16 7.08 14.51
C GLY A 111 -1.05 6.63 13.70
N LEU A 112 -0.90 6.54 12.38
CA LEU A 112 -1.94 6.06 11.46
C LEU A 112 -1.31 5.26 10.32
N THR A 113 -1.94 4.15 9.93
CA THR A 113 -1.56 3.39 8.74
C THR A 113 -2.71 3.39 7.75
N ILE A 114 -2.47 3.81 6.50
CA ILE A 114 -3.47 3.86 5.44
C ILE A 114 -3.10 2.86 4.34
N LEU A 115 -4.05 1.98 3.98
CA LEU A 115 -3.91 1.02 2.90
C LEU A 115 -5.06 1.19 1.93
N GLY A 116 -4.81 0.87 0.66
CA GLY A 116 -5.91 0.71 -0.30
C GLY A 116 -6.85 -0.42 0.11
N LYS A 117 -8.15 -0.28 -0.22
CA LYS A 117 -9.20 -1.30 0.03
C LYS A 117 -8.76 -2.71 -0.39
N GLN A 118 -8.34 -2.85 -1.63
CA GLN A 118 -7.90 -4.11 -2.22
C GLN A 118 -6.81 -3.82 -3.25
N SER A 119 -6.11 -4.86 -3.69
CA SER A 119 -5.29 -4.76 -4.90
C SER A 119 -5.98 -5.45 -6.06
N ILE A 120 -6.03 -4.78 -7.20
CA ILE A 120 -6.81 -5.21 -8.38
C ILE A 120 -6.28 -6.49 -9.07
N ASP A 121 -5.10 -6.96 -8.68
CA ASP A 121 -4.47 -8.17 -9.22
C ASP A 121 -4.90 -9.45 -8.48
N THR A 122 -5.26 -9.34 -7.20
CA THR A 122 -5.66 -10.48 -6.36
C THR A 122 -7.08 -10.36 -5.81
N ASP A 123 -7.63 -9.14 -5.73
CA ASP A 123 -8.97 -8.84 -5.22
C ASP A 123 -9.29 -9.39 -3.83
N ASN A 124 -8.28 -9.74 -3.04
CA ASN A 124 -8.46 -10.41 -1.75
C ASN A 124 -9.13 -9.54 -0.68
N ASN A 125 -8.92 -8.22 -0.69
CA ASN A 125 -9.41 -7.30 0.34
C ASN A 125 -9.13 -7.81 1.79
N GLN A 126 -7.87 -8.13 2.08
CA GLN A 126 -7.48 -8.80 3.35
C GLN A 126 -6.31 -8.14 4.08
N THR A 127 -5.32 -7.60 3.37
CA THR A 127 -4.04 -7.18 3.96
C THR A 127 -4.20 -6.14 5.07
N GLY A 128 -5.07 -5.14 4.89
CA GLY A 128 -5.32 -4.11 5.89
C GLY A 128 -5.91 -4.67 7.19
N GLN A 129 -6.94 -5.51 7.07
CA GLN A 129 -7.59 -6.12 8.24
C GLN A 129 -6.66 -7.09 8.97
N MET A 130 -5.86 -7.87 8.23
CA MET A 130 -4.86 -8.76 8.81
C MET A 130 -3.76 -7.98 9.54
N LEU A 131 -3.29 -6.86 8.98
CA LEU A 131 -2.31 -6.00 9.63
C LEU A 131 -2.86 -5.43 10.95
N ALA A 132 -4.08 -4.89 10.93
CA ALA A 132 -4.70 -4.34 12.13
C ALA A 132 -4.81 -5.39 13.25
N ALA A 133 -5.24 -6.62 12.92
CA ALA A 133 -5.29 -7.71 13.87
C ALA A 133 -3.92 -8.11 14.43
N LEU A 134 -2.89 -8.19 13.57
CA LEU A 134 -1.52 -8.58 13.98
C LEU A 134 -0.80 -7.49 14.78
N ALA A 135 -1.11 -6.21 14.52
CA ALA A 135 -0.52 -5.07 15.21
C ALA A 135 -1.32 -4.63 16.46
N GLY A 136 -2.49 -5.21 16.69
CA GLY A 136 -3.38 -4.83 17.80
C GLY A 136 -3.99 -3.43 17.64
N MET A 137 -4.24 -3.01 16.40
CA MET A 137 -4.78 -1.69 16.05
C MET A 137 -6.28 -1.75 15.74
N GLY A 138 -6.97 -0.62 15.93
CA GLY A 138 -8.31 -0.41 15.36
C GLY A 138 -8.28 -0.44 13.83
N GLN A 139 -9.44 -0.65 13.19
CA GLN A 139 -9.55 -0.66 11.73
C GLN A 139 -10.81 0.08 11.24
N GLY A 140 -10.65 0.91 10.21
CA GLY A 140 -11.73 1.53 9.44
C GLY A 140 -11.64 1.14 7.98
N THR A 141 -12.36 0.11 7.56
CA THR A 141 -12.34 -0.38 6.18
C THR A 141 -13.37 0.34 5.31
N PHE A 142 -13.06 0.50 4.02
CA PHE A 142 -13.96 1.15 3.04
C PHE A 142 -14.25 2.63 3.34
N ALA A 143 -13.31 3.31 3.97
CA ALA A 143 -13.42 4.73 4.29
C ALA A 143 -13.66 5.55 3.01
N SER A 144 -14.74 6.33 3.01
CA SER A 144 -15.00 7.38 2.02
C SER A 144 -14.57 8.77 2.52
N GLU A 145 -14.30 8.88 3.82
CA GLU A 145 -13.84 10.08 4.50
C GLU A 145 -12.98 9.67 5.70
N VAL A 146 -11.93 10.44 5.99
CA VAL A 146 -11.08 10.29 7.17
C VAL A 146 -10.98 11.65 7.84
N GLN A 147 -11.36 11.71 9.12
CA GLN A 147 -11.22 12.89 9.96
C GLN A 147 -10.36 12.50 11.17
N VAL A 148 -9.55 13.43 11.66
CA VAL A 148 -8.71 13.20 12.84
C VAL A 148 -9.01 14.30 13.83
N GLU A 149 -9.50 13.92 15.01
CA GLU A 149 -9.87 14.83 16.09
C GLU A 149 -9.07 14.45 17.35
N GLY A 150 -8.00 15.19 17.62
CA GLY A 150 -7.09 14.88 18.72
C GLY A 150 -6.38 13.54 18.50
N ASP A 151 -6.68 12.56 19.37
CA ASP A 151 -6.12 11.20 19.33
C ASP A 151 -7.08 10.18 18.68
N GLU A 152 -8.22 10.62 18.14
CA GLU A 152 -9.24 9.78 17.50
C GLU A 152 -9.22 9.94 15.96
N VAL A 153 -9.52 8.84 15.27
CA VAL A 153 -9.60 8.72 13.81
C VAL A 153 -10.88 7.99 13.43
#